data_AF-D0Z294-F1
#
_entry.id   AF-D0Z294-F1
#
_cell.length_a   1.000
_cell.length_b   1.000
_cell.length_c   1.000
_cell.angle_alpha   90.00
_cell.angle_beta   90.00
_cell.angle_gamma   90.00
#
_symmetry.space_group_name_H-M   'P 1'
#
loop_
_entity.id
_entity.type
_entity.pdbx_description
1 polymer ?
#
loop_
_entity_poly.entity_id
_entity_poly.type
_entity_poly.pdbx_seq_one_letter_code
_entity_poly.pdbx_strand_id
1 'polypeptide(L)' 'MLLLATSPGPGGAANVLAGAVGSAPYFAGDVKASVSLPSFYDNFDMATGKVTNAEIDTKLKEAVEELVK' A
#
# COMPACT_ATOMS: atom_id res chain seq x y z
N MET A 1 -6.07 -10.58 3.21
CA MET A 1 -6.30 -9.12 3.31
C MET A 1 -5.14 -8.37 2.69
N LEU A 2 -5.38 -7.21 2.10
CA LEU A 2 -4.36 -6.31 1.56
C LEU A 2 -4.45 -4.98 2.30
N LEU A 3 -3.34 -4.53 2.90
CA LEU A 3 -3.29 -3.27 3.62
C LEU A 3 -2.56 -2.21 2.80
N LEU A 4 -3.17 -1.05 2.64
CA LEU A 4 -2.64 0.05 1.84
C LEU A 4 -2.53 1.31 2.69
N ALA A 5 -1.43 2.04 2.55
CA ALA A 5 -1.25 3.34 3.17
C ALA A 5 -0.59 4.33 2.22
N THR A 6 -0.92 5.61 2.35
CA THR A 6 -0.28 6.66 1.57
C THR A 6 -0.23 7.97 2.35
N SER A 7 0.73 8.83 2.00
CA SER A 7 0.89 10.16 2.57
C SER A 7 1.57 11.10 1.56
N PRO A 8 1.31 12.41 1.62
CA PRO A 8 2.09 13.40 0.87
C PRO A 8 3.58 13.42 1.23
N GLY A 9 3.95 12.97 2.43
CA GLY A 9 5.35 12.94 2.87
C GLY A 9 6.15 11.76 2.29
N PRO A 10 7.49 11.83 2.33
CA PRO A 10 8.38 10.78 1.80
C PRO A 10 8.22 9.44 2.52
N GLY A 11 7.70 9.46 3.76
CA GLY A 11 7.47 8.25 4.56
C GLY A 11 6.22 7.46 4.19
N GLY A 12 5.34 7.94 3.29
CA GLY A 12 4.19 7.16 2.78
C GLY A 12 3.26 6.55 3.84
N ALA A 13 3.16 7.18 5.02
CA ALA A 13 2.46 6.64 6.19
C ALA A 13 2.96 5.24 6.66
N ALA A 14 4.25 4.92 6.46
CA ALA A 14 4.86 3.64 6.82
C ALA A 14 4.63 3.24 8.29
N ASN A 15 4.68 4.19 9.23
CA ASN A 15 4.45 3.92 10.65
C ASN A 15 2.99 3.46 10.91
N VAL A 16 2.03 4.05 10.22
CA VAL A 16 0.61 3.67 10.34
C VAL A 16 0.39 2.29 9.70
N LEU A 17 1.00 2.05 8.53
CA LEU A 17 0.94 0.74 7.88
C LEU A 17 1.55 -0.36 8.77
N ALA A 18 2.70 -0.10 9.37
CA ALA A 18 3.36 -1.03 10.28
C ALA A 18 2.49 -1.32 11.51
N GLY A 19 1.82 -0.31 12.07
CA GLY A 19 0.84 -0.50 13.15
C GLY A 19 -0.34 -1.36 12.72
N ALA A 20 -0.88 -1.15 11.51
CA ALA A 20 -1.99 -1.94 10.97
C ALA A 20 -1.58 -3.40 10.69
N VAL A 21 -0.41 -3.62 10.06
CA VAL A 21 0.12 -4.96 9.79
C VAL A 21 0.44 -5.69 11.09
N GLY A 22 1.08 -5.02 12.06
CA GLY A 22 1.43 -5.60 13.35
C GLY A 22 0.22 -5.88 14.25
N SER A 23 -0.88 -5.14 14.08
CA SER A 23 -2.12 -5.37 14.84
C SER A 23 -3.03 -6.42 14.23
N ALA A 24 -2.98 -6.64 12.91
CA ALA A 24 -3.89 -7.54 12.20
C ALA A 24 -3.95 -8.98 12.76
N PRO A 25 -2.84 -9.64 13.17
CA PRO A 25 -2.89 -10.98 13.73
C PRO A 25 -3.73 -11.08 15.02
N TYR A 26 -3.77 -10.02 15.83
CA TYR A 26 -4.58 -10.00 17.06
C TYR A 26 -6.08 -9.94 16.79
N PHE A 27 -6.48 -9.60 15.57
CA PHE A 27 -7.87 -9.56 15.10
C PHE A 27 -8.22 -10.72 14.16
N ALA A 28 -7.42 -11.79 14.17
CA ALA A 28 -7.52 -12.90 13.20
C ALA A 28 -7.45 -12.43 11.73
N GLY A 29 -6.78 -11.30 11.48
CA GLY A 29 -6.56 -10.75 10.15
C GLY A 29 -5.39 -11.45 9.47
N ASP A 30 -5.68 -12.13 8.36
CA ASP A 30 -4.66 -12.70 7.47
C ASP A 30 -4.20 -11.65 6.46
N VAL A 31 -3.07 -11.00 6.75
CA VAL A 31 -2.46 -10.00 5.86
C VAL A 31 -1.59 -10.71 4.84
N LYS A 32 -2.05 -10.74 3.59
CA LYS A 32 -1.33 -11.37 2.48
C LYS A 32 -0.26 -10.44 1.92
N ALA A 33 -0.55 -9.15 1.84
CA ALA A 33 0.39 -8.14 1.38
C ALA A 33 0.10 -6.77 2.01
N SER A 34 1.11 -5.90 1.99
CA SER A 34 0.98 -4.50 2.41
C SER A 34 1.80 -3.57 1.52
N VAL A 35 1.21 -2.44 1.10
CA VAL A 35 1.86 -1.49 0.19
C VAL A 35 1.72 -0.07 0.72
N SER A 36 2.84 0.65 0.73
CA SER A 36 2.90 2.07 1.06
C SER A 36 3.23 2.88 -0.19
N LEU A 37 2.45 3.93 -0.45
CA LEU A 37 2.71 4.88 -1.54
C LEU A 37 3.22 6.20 -0.95
N PRO A 38 4.55 6.45 -0.96
CA PRO A 38 5.13 7.72 -0.53
C PRO A 38 4.90 8.81 -1.57
N SER A 39 5.02 10.08 -1.16
CA SER A 39 4.90 11.23 -2.05
C SER A 39 3.67 11.14 -2.96
N PHE A 40 2.48 11.04 -2.34
CA PHE A 40 1.23 10.76 -3.07
C PHE A 40 1.03 11.64 -4.32
N TYR A 41 1.29 12.94 -4.21
CA TYR A 41 1.10 13.88 -5.32
C TYR A 41 2.13 13.74 -6.44
N ASP A 42 3.26 13.06 -6.21
CA ASP A 42 4.29 12.80 -7.21
C ASP A 42 4.09 11.42 -7.87
N ASN A 43 3.62 10.45 -7.09
CA ASN A 43 3.53 9.04 -7.49
C ASN A 43 2.11 8.59 -7.86
N PHE A 44 1.09 9.45 -7.76
CA PHE A 44 -0.29 9.14 -8.11
C PHE A 44 -0.94 10.26 -8.92
N ASP A 45 -1.49 9.88 -10.08
CA ASP A 45 -2.25 10.77 -10.94
C ASP A 45 -3.74 10.70 -10.56
N MET A 46 -4.25 11.78 -9.97
CA MET A 46 -5.65 11.90 -9.56
C MET A 46 -6.63 12.00 -10.74
N ALA A 47 -6.18 12.43 -11.92
CA ALA A 47 -7.05 12.54 -13.09
C ALA A 47 -7.27 11.17 -13.75
N THR A 48 -6.23 10.34 -13.83
CA THR A 48 -6.31 8.99 -14.39
C THR A 48 -6.60 7.91 -13.35
N GLY A 49 -6.45 8.22 -12.06
CA GLY A 49 -6.62 7.30 -10.94
C GLY A 49 -5.52 6.23 -10.89
N LYS A 50 -4.31 6.55 -11.36
CA LYS A 50 -3.22 5.58 -11.53
C LYS A 50 -1.97 5.97 -10.78
N VAL A 51 -1.24 4.95 -10.33
CA VAL A 51 0.13 5.12 -9.83
C VAL A 51 1.03 5.45 -11.02
N THR A 52 1.74 6.58 -10.96
CA THR A 52 2.63 7.04 -12.04
C THR A 52 4.01 6.39 -11.96
N ASN A 53 4.40 5.95 -10.76
CA ASN A 53 5.67 5.28 -10.52
C ASN A 53 5.58 3.79 -10.85
N ALA A 54 6.34 3.36 -11.87
CA ALA A 54 6.31 1.99 -12.35
C ALA A 54 6.72 0.93 -11.31
N GLU A 55 7.64 1.26 -10.39
CA GLU A 55 8.06 0.33 -9.34
C GLU A 55 6.94 0.11 -8.32
N ILE A 56 6.26 1.19 -7.92
CA ILE A 56 5.15 1.13 -6.97
C ILE A 56 3.94 0.45 -7.62
N ASP A 57 3.67 0.74 -8.90
CA ASP A 57 2.58 0.11 -9.66
C ASP A 57 2.80 -1.41 -9.80
N THR A 58 4.05 -1.84 -10.02
CA THR A 58 4.40 -3.27 -10.06
C THR A 58 4.15 -3.93 -8.71
N LYS A 59 4.65 -3.35 -7.61
CA LYS A 59 4.40 -3.87 -6.25
C LYS A 59 2.91 -3.92 -5.90
N LEU A 60 2.14 -2.92 -6.34
CA LEU A 60 0.69 -2.90 -6.11
C LEU A 60 0.00 -4.04 -6.86
N LYS A 61 0.38 -4.31 -8.11
CA LYS A 61 -0.17 -5.42 -8.90
C LYS A 61 0.18 -6.77 -8.29
N GLU A 62 1.43 -6.98 -7.90
CA GLU A 62 1.87 -8.21 -7.21
C GLU A 62 1.08 -8.44 -5.91
N ALA A 63 0.89 -7.38 -5.11
CA ALA A 63 0.12 -7.45 -3.88
C ALA A 63 -1.38 -7.77 -4.11
N VAL A 64 -1.95 -7.31 -5.23
CA VAL A 64 -3.32 -7.66 -5.64
C VAL A 64 -3.40 -9.12 -6.12
N GLU A 65 -2.39 -9.61 -6.83
CA GLU A 65 -2.32 -11.03 -7.22
C GLU A 65 -2.21 -11.94 -5.99
N GLU A 66 -1.42 -11.57 -4.99
CA GLU A 66 -1.35 -12.29 -3.71
C GLU A 66 -2.65 -12.24 -2.93
N LEU A 67 -3.45 -11.18 -3.05
CA LEU A 67 -4.75 -11.11 -2.39
C LEU A 67 -5.74 -12.17 -2.90
N VAL A 68 -5.72 -12.42 -4.22
CA VAL A 68 -6.67 -13.30 -4.92
C VAL A 68 -6.28 -14.78 -4.84
N LYS A 69 -5.00 -15.09 -4.64
CA LYS A 69 -4.51 -16.44 -4.33
C LYS A 69 -4.99 -16.92 -2.98
#